data_AF-A0A662VF59-F1
#
_entry.id   AF-A0A662VF59-F1
#
_cell.length_a   1.000
_cell.length_b   1.000
_cell.length_c   1.000
_cell.angle_alpha   90.00
_cell.angle_beta   90.00
_cell.angle_gamma   90.00
#
_symmetry.space_group_name_H-M   'P 1'
#
loop_
_entity.id
_entity.type
_entity.pdbx_description
1 polymer ?
#
loop_
_entity_poly.entity_id
_entity_poly.type
_entity_poly.pdbx_seq_one_letter_code
_entity_poly.pdbx_strand_id
1 'polypeptide(L)' 'MRNNSLKKSIWVFHLNTGSCNGCDIEILDALTPYFDVERFGIKLVASPRHADLVLLTGPITLKTLPMVINALRAVPR' A
#
# COMPACT_ATOMS: atom_id res chain seq x y z
N MET A 1 -8.11 -15.96 -18.16
CA MET A 1 -8.92 -14.73 -18.12
C MET A 1 -8.09 -13.63 -17.48
N ARG A 2 -7.61 -12.66 -18.26
CA ARG A 2 -6.84 -11.52 -17.74
C ARG A 2 -7.88 -10.51 -17.22
N ASN A 3 -8.19 -10.56 -15.92
CA ASN A 3 -9.18 -9.68 -15.31
C ASN A 3 -8.73 -8.22 -15.45
N ASN A 4 -9.33 -7.52 -16.41
CA ASN A 4 -9.11 -6.10 -16.70
C ASN A 4 -9.77 -5.20 -15.63
N SER A 5 -10.53 -5.77 -14.69
CA SER A 5 -11.28 -5.10 -13.62
C SER A 5 -10.37 -4.48 -12.55
N LEU A 6 -9.27 -5.15 -12.18
CA LEU A 6 -8.28 -4.62 -11.24
C LEU A 6 -7.51 -3.39 -11.77
N LYS A 7 -7.66 -3.05 -13.06
CA LYS A 7 -6.92 -1.93 -13.66
C LYS A 7 -7.52 -0.55 -13.35
N LYS A 8 -8.76 -0.49 -12.84
CA LYS A 8 -9.48 0.78 -12.63
C LYS A 8 -9.78 1.10 -11.16
N SER A 9 -9.52 0.19 -10.24
CA SER A 9 -9.71 0.41 -8.81
C SER A 9 -8.71 -0.46 -8.05
N ILE A 10 -7.63 0.15 -7.58
CA ILE A 10 -6.55 -0.51 -6.85
C ILE A 10 -6.53 0.05 -5.44
N TRP A 11 -6.85 -0.76 -4.45
CA TRP A 11 -6.80 -0.35 -3.05
C TRP A 11 -5.48 -0.79 -2.43
N VAL A 12 -4.77 0.17 -1.86
CA VAL A 12 -3.40 -0.01 -1.40
C VAL A 12 -3.31 0.17 0.10
N PHE A 13 -2.71 -0.78 0.78
CA PHE A 13 -2.39 -0.67 2.21
C PHE A 13 -0.90 -0.38 2.37
N HIS A 14 -0.57 0.74 3.01
CA HIS A 14 0.81 1.11 3.31
C HIS A 14 1.24 0.54 4.67
N LEU A 15 2.47 0.02 4.72
CA LEU A 15 3.10 -0.46 5.93
C LEU A 15 4.57 -0.03 5.98
N ASN A 16 4.90 0.81 6.96
CA ASN A 16 6.28 1.16 7.24
C ASN A 16 6.99 -0.01 7.95
N THR A 17 8.10 -0.48 7.36
CA THR A 17 8.86 -1.65 7.83
C THR A 17 10.24 -1.33 8.41
N GLY A 18 10.59 -0.04 8.50
CA GLY A 18 11.91 0.45 8.92
C GLY A 18 12.35 1.72 8.18
N SER A 19 11.40 2.48 7.63
CA SER A 19 11.64 3.67 6.80
C SER A 19 12.12 4.87 7.62
N CYS A 20 12.82 5.80 6.95
CA CYS A 20 13.20 7.11 7.48
C CYS A 20 12.07 8.17 7.35
N ASN A 21 10.84 7.73 7.10
CA ASN A 21 9.66 8.54 6.80
C ASN A 21 9.68 9.34 5.48
N GLY A 22 10.79 9.36 4.73
CA GLY A 22 10.83 9.96 3.40
C GLY A 22 9.76 9.36 2.49
N CYS A 23 9.85 8.05 2.24
CA CYS A 23 8.88 7.33 1.40
C CYS A 23 7.43 7.51 1.85
N ASP A 24 7.19 7.72 3.15
CA ASP A 24 5.85 7.89 3.69
C ASP A 24 5.31 9.29 3.37
N ILE A 25 6.16 10.32 3.41
CA ILE A 25 5.83 11.68 2.94
C ILE A 25 5.54 11.66 1.44
N GLU A 26 6.35 10.98 0.63
CA GLU A 26 6.12 10.91 -0.82
C GLU A 26 4.82 10.15 -1.18
N ILE A 27 4.45 9.12 -0.41
CA ILE A 27 3.15 8.45 -0.58
C ILE A 27 1.98 9.40 -0.27
N LEU A 28 2.10 10.22 0.79
CA LEU A 28 1.09 11.22 1.09
C LEU A 28 1.04 12.31 0.03
N ASP A 29 2.19 12.75 -0.48
CA ASP A 29 2.29 13.74 -1.54
C ASP A 29 1.64 13.26 -2.83
N ALA A 30 1.79 11.97 -3.17
CA ALA A 30 1.12 11.35 -4.31
C ALA A 30 -0.43 11.43 -4.23
N LEU A 31 -1.00 11.47 -3.02
CA LEU A 31 -2.44 11.62 -2.79
C LEU A 31 -2.89 13.09 -2.80
N THR A 32 -1.98 14.05 -2.79
CA THR A 32 -2.33 15.47 -2.85
C THR A 32 -2.87 15.83 -4.24
N PRO A 33 -3.64 16.92 -4.38
CA PRO A 33 -4.17 17.35 -5.68
C PRO A 33 -3.11 17.67 -6.74
N TYR A 34 -1.84 17.84 -6.35
CA TYR A 34 -0.77 18.12 -7.30
C TYR A 34 -0.43 16.89 -8.15
N PHE A 35 -0.34 15.71 -7.53
CA PHE A 35 -0.06 14.44 -8.22
C PHE A 35 -1.32 13.61 -8.48
N ASP A 36 -2.32 13.70 -7.59
CA ASP A 36 -3.67 13.13 -7.69
C ASP A 36 -3.71 11.69 -8.26
N VAL A 37 -3.09 10.75 -7.52
CA VAL A 37 -3.14 9.32 -7.91
C VAL A 37 -4.55 8.72 -7.80
N GLU A 38 -5.47 9.35 -7.07
CA GLU A 38 -6.85 8.88 -6.92
C GLU A 38 -7.60 8.88 -8.26
N ARG A 39 -7.23 9.78 -9.20
CA ARG A 39 -7.78 9.80 -10.57
C ARG A 39 -7.53 8.51 -11.35
N PHE A 40 -6.48 7.77 -11.03
CA PHE A 40 -6.19 6.46 -11.63
C PHE A 40 -6.93 5.30 -10.93
N GLY A 41 -7.78 5.60 -9.94
CA GLY A 41 -8.49 4.62 -9.14
C GLY A 41 -7.65 4.01 -8.03
N ILE A 42 -6.51 4.62 -7.68
CA ILE A 42 -5.66 4.20 -6.57
C ILE A 42 -6.18 4.83 -5.29
N LYS A 43 -6.45 4.02 -4.26
CA LYS A 43 -6.93 4.53 -2.97
C LYS A 43 -6.14 3.92 -1.83
N LEU A 44 -5.69 4.75 -0.90
CA LEU A 44 -5.06 4.27 0.33
C LEU A 44 -6.13 3.76 1.31
N VAL A 45 -5.96 2.52 1.79
CA VAL A 45 -6.85 1.89 2.77
C VAL A 45 -6.13 1.67 4.10
N ALA A 46 -6.90 1.71 5.20
CA ALA A 46 -6.35 1.59 6.55
C ALA A 46 -6.19 0.13 7.04
N SER A 47 -6.69 -0.85 6.29
CA SER A 47 -6.63 -2.27 6.68
C SER A 47 -6.19 -3.15 5.51
N PRO A 48 -5.27 -4.09 5.73
CA PRO A 48 -4.83 -5.02 4.69
C PRO A 48 -5.95 -5.93 4.19
N ARG A 49 -7.02 -6.13 4.99
CA ARG A 49 -8.19 -6.95 4.61
C ARG A 49 -9.01 -6.35 3.46
N HIS A 50 -8.86 -5.06 3.20
CA HIS A 50 -9.52 -4.37 2.09
C HIS A 50 -8.55 -4.06 0.96
N ALA A 51 -7.27 -4.41 1.09
CA ALA A 51 -6.26 -4.03 0.12
C ALA A 51 -6.17 -5.06 -0.99
N ASP A 52 -5.93 -4.59 -2.21
CA ASP A 52 -5.50 -5.41 -3.35
C ASP A 52 -3.96 -5.53 -3.37
N LEU A 53 -3.27 -4.53 -2.83
CA LEU A 53 -1.80 -4.43 -2.80
C LEU A 53 -1.31 -3.90 -1.45
N VAL A 54 -0.12 -4.35 -1.05
CA VAL A 54 0.59 -3.85 0.13
C VAL A 54 1.84 -3.10 -0.30
N LEU A 55 1.93 -1.82 0.05
CA LEU A 55 3.11 -0.98 -0.12
C LEU A 55 3.98 -1.06 1.13
N LEU A 56 5.16 -1.67 1.02
CA LEU A 56 6.15 -1.71 2.09
C LEU A 56 7.16 -0.57 1.90
N THR A 57 7.39 0.23 2.94
CA THR A 57 8.43 1.27 2.92
C THR A 57 9.60 0.94 3.83
N GLY A 58 10.80 1.31 3.37
CA GLY A 58 12.06 1.06 4.08
C GLY A 58 12.54 -0.40 4.06
N PRO A 59 13.70 -0.68 4.68
CA PRO A 59 14.19 -2.03 4.87
C PRO A 59 13.34 -2.80 5.89
N ILE A 60 13.04 -4.07 5.62
CA ILE A 60 12.35 -4.95 6.56
C ILE A 60 13.31 -5.32 7.70
N THR A 61 13.08 -4.75 8.88
CA THR A 61 13.82 -5.10 10.09
C THR A 61 13.36 -6.44 10.68
N LEU A 62 14.20 -7.05 11.52
CA LEU A 62 13.84 -8.27 12.26
C LEU A 62 12.57 -8.09 13.12
N LYS A 63 12.34 -6.88 13.65
CA LYS A 63 11.16 -6.57 14.47
C LYS A 63 9.89 -6.44 13.63
N THR A 64 10.00 -5.95 12.39
CA THR A 64 8.84 -5.70 11.51
C THR A 64 8.48 -6.91 10.65
N LEU A 65 9.41 -7.84 10.42
CA LEU A 65 9.19 -9.07 9.68
C LEU A 65 7.90 -9.84 10.06
N PRO A 66 7.60 -10.15 11.34
CA PRO A 66 6.36 -10.85 11.69
C PRO A 66 5.10 -10.04 11.33
N MET A 67 5.15 -8.71 11.42
CA MET A 67 4.04 -7.83 11.06
C MET A 67 3.80 -7.83 9.54
N VAL A 68 4.87 -7.81 8.74
CA VAL A 68 4.78 -7.92 7.28
C VAL A 68 4.12 -9.23 6.87
N ILE A 69 4.56 -10.35 7.45
CA ILE A 69 3.99 -11.68 7.17
C ILE A 69 2.50 -11.70 7.52
N ASN A 70 2.11 -11.15 8.67
CA ASN A 70 0.71 -11.11 9.09
C ASN A 70 -0.15 -10.21 8.19
N ALA A 71 0.38 -9.06 7.78
CA ALA A 71 -0.30 -8.15 6.86
C ALA A 71 -0.55 -8.81 5.50
N LEU A 72 0.47 -9.45 4.91
CA LEU A 72 0.35 -10.15 3.62
C LEU A 72 -0.63 -11.33 3.68
N ARG A 73 -0.72 -12.03 4.82
CA ARG A 73 -1.71 -13.11 5.02
C ARG A 73 -3.14 -12.60 5.18
N ALA A 74 -3.32 -11.36 5.63
CA ALA A 74 -4.64 -10.78 5.84
C ALA A 74 -5.27 -10.22 4.56
N VAL A 75 -4.48 -10.06 3.49
CA VAL A 75 -4.93 -9.58 2.18
C VAL A 75 -5.81 -10.65 1.50
N PRO A 76 -7.01 -10.30 1.02
CA PRO A 76 -7.87 -11.21 0.27
C PRO A 76 -7.21 -11.61 -1.08
N ARG A 77 -7.37 -12.86 -1.49
CA ARG A 77 -6.83 -13.40 -2.75
C ARG A 77 -7.79 -13.25 -3.92
#